data_AF-A0A965L0I9-F1
#
_entry.id   AF-A0A965L0I9-F1
#
_cell.length_a   1.000
_cell.length_b   1.000
_cell.length_c   1.000
_cell.angle_alpha   90.00
_cell.angle_beta   90.00
_cell.angle_gamma   90.00
#
_symmetry.space_group_name_H-M   'P 1'
#
loop_
_entity.id
_entity.type
_entity.pdbx_description
1 polymer ?
#
loop_
_entity_poly.entity_id
_entity_poly.type
_entity_poly.pdbx_seq_one_letter_code
_entity_poly.pdbx_strand_id
1 'polypeptide(L)'
;MKMDNKLIEAAKNYRLTVLEKKSEHYERELDKIRQSLAQLSQEAVLRSALKKPELALPVLEVPKEISYRPANGKKQRNRTTHVVAQRWAFWRKQYEAGMTVSMIAKAWDCDHATVCNARRCGWKPSIRGQRRGFLVKSC
;
A
#
# COMPACT_ATOMS: atom_id res chain seq x y z
N MET A 1 50.56 -43.16 -35.38
CA MET A 1 50.75 -43.20 -33.91
C MET A 1 51.32 -41.91 -33.31
N LYS A 2 52.53 -41.43 -33.63
CA LYS A 2 53.05 -40.18 -33.01
C LYS A 2 52.32 -38.90 -33.44
N MET A 3 51.80 -38.84 -34.67
CA MET A 3 51.09 -37.68 -35.20
C MET A 3 49.68 -37.52 -34.61
N ASP A 4 49.01 -38.64 -34.35
CA ASP A 4 47.64 -38.68 -33.81
C ASP A 4 47.58 -38.15 -32.37
N ASN A 5 48.60 -38.47 -31.55
CA ASN A 5 48.72 -37.94 -30.20
C ASN A 5 48.88 -36.40 -30.17
N LYS A 6 49.64 -35.83 -31.11
CA LYS A 6 49.80 -34.37 -31.21
C LYS A 6 48.49 -33.67 -31.57
N LEU A 7 47.70 -34.27 -32.47
CA LEU A 7 46.38 -33.73 -32.84
C LEU A 7 45.40 -33.80 -31.66
N ILE A 8 45.40 -34.90 -30.91
CA ILE A 8 44.56 -35.06 -29.71
C ILE A 8 44.94 -34.02 -28.65
N GLU A 9 46.23 -33.78 -28.45
CA GLU A 9 46.74 -32.81 -27.48
C GLU A 9 46.40 -31.37 -27.88
N ALA A 10 46.53 -31.03 -29.17
CA ALA A 10 46.08 -29.74 -29.69
C ALA A 10 44.56 -29.51 -29.51
N ALA A 11 43.74 -30.54 -29.76
CA ALA A 11 42.30 -30.48 -29.57
C ALA A 11 41.90 -30.30 -28.08
N LYS A 12 42.63 -30.98 -27.17
CA LYS A 12 42.45 -30.81 -25.72
C LYS A 12 42.81 -29.40 -25.27
N ASN A 13 43.95 -28.87 -25.71
CA ASN A 13 44.39 -27.52 -25.37
C ASN A 13 43.42 -26.46 -25.89
N TYR A 14 42.91 -26.62 -27.12
CA TYR A 14 41.87 -25.76 -27.64
C TYR A 14 40.60 -25.80 -26.78
N ARG A 15 40.13 -27.00 -26.41
CA ARG A 15 38.94 -27.14 -25.56
C ARG A 15 39.15 -26.54 -24.16
N LEU A 16 40.35 -26.69 -23.59
CA LEU A 16 40.73 -26.10 -22.31
C LEU A 16 40.66 -24.57 -22.37
N THR A 17 41.29 -23.95 -23.37
CA THR A 17 41.27 -22.48 -23.53
C THR A 17 39.86 -21.92 -23.76
N VAL A 18 38.99 -22.66 -24.47
CA VAL A 18 37.58 -22.27 -24.63
C VAL A 18 36.84 -22.35 -23.29
N LEU A 19 37.12 -23.37 -22.46
CA LEU A 19 36.52 -23.50 -21.14
C LEU A 19 37.00 -22.41 -20.18
N GLU A 20 38.30 -22.09 -20.18
CA GLU A 20 38.88 -21.00 -19.38
C GLU A 20 38.22 -19.65 -19.73
N LYS A 21 38.10 -19.33 -21.02
CA LYS A 21 37.41 -18.11 -21.47
C LYS A 21 35.94 -18.06 -21.05
N LYS A 22 35.25 -19.21 -21.06
CA LYS A 22 33.86 -19.29 -20.57
C LYS A 22 33.79 -19.10 -19.06
N SER A 23 34.74 -19.67 -18.30
CA SER A 23 34.83 -19.48 -16.86
C SER A 23 35.00 -18.01 -16.51
N GLU A 24 35.96 -17.34 -17.14
CA GLU A 24 36.18 -15.89 -16.95
C GLU A 24 34.94 -15.06 -17.31
N HIS A 25 34.23 -15.44 -18.38
CA HIS A 25 33.00 -14.75 -18.76
C HIS A 25 31.92 -14.88 -17.69
N TYR A 26 31.69 -16.09 -17.17
CA TYR A 26 30.69 -16.32 -16.12
C TYR A 26 31.05 -15.64 -14.81
N GLU A 27 32.34 -15.60 -14.44
CA GLU A 27 32.81 -14.87 -13.25
C GLU A 27 32.50 -13.37 -13.37
N ARG A 28 32.75 -12.76 -14.54
CA ARG A 28 32.41 -11.35 -14.78
C ARG A 28 30.90 -11.08 -14.70
N GLU A 29 30.08 -11.98 -15.24
CA GLU A 29 28.62 -11.84 -15.14
C GLU A 29 28.12 -12.00 -13.69
N LEU A 30 28.70 -12.93 -12.94
CA LEU A 30 28.39 -13.09 -11.51
C LEU A 30 28.74 -11.83 -10.71
N ASP A 31 29.88 -11.20 -10.99
CA ASP A 31 30.27 -9.97 -10.30
C ASP A 31 29.35 -8.79 -10.63
N LYS A 32 28.90 -8.66 -11.89
CA LYS A 32 27.89 -7.65 -12.27
C LYS A 32 26.56 -7.87 -11.55
N ILE A 33 26.11 -9.11 -11.44
CA ILE A 33 24.86 -9.45 -10.74
C ILE A 33 24.99 -9.14 -9.26
N ARG A 34 26.12 -9.49 -8.62
CA ARG A 34 26.39 -9.16 -7.21
C ARG A 34 26.36 -7.66 -6.96
N GLN A 35 26.97 -6.87 -7.83
CA GLN A 35 26.95 -5.40 -7.74
C GLN A 35 25.53 -4.84 -7.87
N SER A 36 24.75 -5.33 -8.83
CA SER A 36 23.35 -4.93 -9.01
C SER A 36 22.49 -5.28 -7.79
N LEU A 37 22.69 -6.47 -7.20
CA LEU A 37 22.00 -6.89 -5.98
C LEU A 37 22.35 -5.99 -4.79
N ALA A 38 23.63 -5.64 -4.62
CA ALA A 38 24.07 -4.74 -3.57
C ALA A 38 23.38 -3.36 -3.70
N GLN A 39 23.35 -2.79 -4.90
CA GLN A 39 22.68 -1.51 -5.16
C GLN A 39 21.18 -1.57 -4.83
N LEU A 40 20.46 -2.58 -5.33
CA LEU A 40 19.03 -2.75 -5.05
C LEU A 40 18.74 -2.94 -3.56
N SER A 41 19.58 -3.70 -2.85
CA SER A 41 19.44 -3.90 -1.41
C SER A 41 19.60 -2.57 -0.64
N GLN A 42 20.56 -1.74 -1.05
CA GLN A 42 20.81 -0.45 -0.44
C GLN A 42 19.65 0.53 -0.71
N GLU A 43 19.11 0.54 -1.92
CA GLU A 43 17.92 1.33 -2.25
C GLU A 43 16.70 0.90 -1.42
N ALA A 44 16.49 -0.40 -1.21
CA ALA A 44 15.39 -0.90 -0.40
C ALA A 44 15.50 -0.44 1.07
N VAL A 45 16.70 -0.45 1.63
CA VAL A 45 16.98 0.05 2.99
C VAL A 45 16.73 1.56 3.08
N LEU A 46 17.17 2.33 2.09
CA LEU A 46 16.90 3.78 2.09
C LEU A 46 15.40 4.07 1.98
N ARG A 47 14.67 3.34 1.14
CA ARG A 47 13.21 3.48 1.01
C ARG A 47 12.47 3.11 2.28
N SER A 48 12.93 2.09 3.01
CA SER A 48 12.33 1.71 4.29
C SER A 48 12.64 2.74 5.39
N ALA A 49 13.86 3.29 5.43
CA ALA A 49 14.25 4.35 6.35
C ALA A 49 13.47 5.66 6.10
N LEU A 50 13.16 5.98 4.84
CA LEU A 50 12.33 7.13 4.46
C LEU A 50 10.83 6.92 4.70
N LYS A 51 10.40 5.67 4.95
CA LYS A 51 9.01 5.38 5.24
C LYS A 51 8.70 5.99 6.60
N LYS A 52 7.93 7.10 6.60
CA LYS A 52 7.44 7.74 7.84
C LYS A 52 6.94 6.64 8.78
N PRO A 53 7.30 6.69 10.08
CA PRO A 53 6.77 5.73 11.04
C PRO A 53 5.26 5.73 10.90
N GLU A 54 4.67 4.54 10.76
CA GLU A 54 3.22 4.38 10.87
C GLU A 54 2.87 4.87 12.27
N LEU A 55 2.45 6.14 12.36
CA LEU A 55 1.88 6.70 13.57
C LEU A 55 0.78 5.74 13.97
N ALA A 56 0.98 5.05 15.10
CA ALA A 56 -0.03 4.21 15.70
C ALA A 56 -1.25 5.10 15.90
N LEU A 57 -2.24 4.91 15.03
CA LEU A 57 -3.45 5.70 15.08
C LEU A 57 -4.04 5.49 16.48
N PRO A 58 -4.51 6.55 17.17
CA PRO A 58 -5.31 6.37 18.37
C PRO A 58 -6.38 5.33 18.07
N VAL A 59 -6.52 4.33 18.94
CA VAL A 59 -7.56 3.30 18.77
C VAL A 59 -8.90 4.03 18.77
N LEU A 60 -9.45 4.19 17.57
CA LEU A 60 -10.72 4.87 17.38
C LEU A 60 -11.83 3.89 17.68
N GLU A 61 -12.49 4.09 18.82
CA GLU A 61 -13.74 3.41 19.10
C GLU A 61 -14.80 3.90 18.10
N VAL A 62 -15.04 3.11 17.06
CA VAL A 62 -16.11 3.31 16.11
C VAL A 62 -17.31 2.49 16.59
N PRO A 63 -18.40 3.14 17.06
CA PRO A 63 -19.57 2.40 17.53
C PRO A 63 -20.17 1.58 16.37
N LYS A 64 -20.38 0.28 16.61
CA LYS A 64 -20.76 -0.69 15.57
C LYS A 64 -22.12 -0.38 14.97
N GLU A 65 -23.00 0.24 15.75
CA GLU A 65 -24.40 0.57 15.41
C GLU A 65 -24.49 1.63 14.31
N ILE A 66 -23.53 2.56 14.28
CA ILE A 66 -23.49 3.67 13.32
C ILE A 66 -22.37 3.51 12.27
N SER A 67 -21.55 2.46 12.40
CA SER A 67 -20.51 2.09 11.44
C SER A 67 -21.10 1.67 10.08
N TYR A 68 -20.28 1.78 9.04
CA TYR A 68 -20.59 1.17 7.74
C TYR A 68 -20.42 -0.36 7.75
N ARG A 69 -19.72 -0.95 8.72
CA ARG A 69 -19.62 -2.40 8.93
C ARG A 69 -20.10 -2.81 10.33
N PRO A 70 -21.41 -2.99 10.53
CA PRO A 70 -21.91 -3.54 11.79
C PRO A 70 -21.58 -5.04 11.87
N ALA A 71 -20.85 -5.42 12.93
CA ALA A 71 -20.50 -6.77 13.47
C ALA A 71 -20.20 -7.93 12.49
N ASN A 72 -21.02 -8.16 11.48
CA ASN A 72 -20.95 -9.26 10.50
C ASN A 72 -19.99 -8.97 9.32
N GLY A 73 -19.19 -7.90 9.40
CA GLY A 73 -18.17 -7.55 8.41
C GLY A 73 -18.68 -7.08 7.03
N LYS A 74 -19.99 -7.15 6.76
CA LYS A 74 -20.62 -6.69 5.51
C LYS A 74 -20.89 -5.19 5.56
N LYS A 75 -20.59 -4.47 4.45
CA LYS A 75 -20.89 -3.04 4.33
C LYS A 75 -22.40 -2.83 4.26
N GLN A 76 -22.97 -2.12 5.24
CA GLN A 76 -24.37 -1.71 5.27
C GLN A 76 -24.52 -0.23 4.91
N ARG A 77 -25.53 0.09 4.11
CA ARG A 77 -25.89 1.47 3.76
C ARG A 77 -26.73 2.10 4.87
N ASN A 78 -26.11 2.36 6.01
CA ASN A 78 -26.71 3.03 7.18
C ASN A 78 -26.82 4.54 6.92
N ARG A 79 -27.81 4.93 6.09
CA ARG A 79 -28.04 6.29 5.58
C ARG A 79 -29.26 7.00 6.19
N THR A 80 -29.86 6.45 7.25
CA THR A 80 -30.95 7.13 7.96
C THR A 80 -30.42 8.44 8.55
N THR A 81 -31.24 9.48 8.51
CA THR A 81 -30.86 10.85 8.91
C THR A 81 -30.26 10.90 10.32
N HIS A 82 -30.88 10.19 11.26
CA HIS A 82 -30.41 10.08 12.64
C HIS A 82 -29.02 9.43 12.75
N VAL A 83 -28.79 8.31 12.05
CA VAL A 83 -27.50 7.60 12.07
C VAL A 83 -26.40 8.43 11.42
N VAL A 84 -26.71 9.12 10.32
CA VAL A 84 -25.76 10.03 9.67
C VAL A 84 -25.40 11.19 10.59
N ALA A 85 -26.38 11.80 11.26
CA ALA A 85 -26.14 12.89 12.22
C ALA A 85 -25.25 12.44 13.38
N GLN A 86 -25.52 11.27 13.95
CA GLN A 86 -24.66 10.67 14.99
C GLN A 86 -23.24 10.42 14.48
N ARG A 87 -23.10 9.81 13.29
CA ARG A 87 -21.78 9.57 12.67
C ARG A 87 -20.99 10.87 12.47
N TRP A 88 -21.65 11.91 11.95
CA TRP A 88 -21.00 13.21 11.72
C TRP A 88 -20.59 13.88 13.03
N ALA A 89 -21.34 13.69 14.13
CA ALA A 89 -20.95 14.17 15.44
C ALA A 89 -19.68 13.48 15.98
N PHE A 90 -19.53 12.16 15.73
CA PHE A 90 -18.29 11.45 16.06
C PHE A 90 -17.12 11.94 15.21
N TRP A 91 -17.30 12.06 13.89
CA TRP A 91 -16.25 12.57 13.00
C TRP A 91 -15.80 13.98 13.39
N ARG A 92 -16.74 14.84 13.82
CA ARG A 92 -16.43 16.17 14.35
C ARG A 92 -15.51 16.09 15.57
N LYS A 93 -15.86 15.29 16.58
CA LYS A 93 -15.04 15.11 17.79
C LYS A 93 -13.65 14.56 17.45
N GLN A 94 -13.57 13.61 16.52
CA GLN A 94 -12.31 13.02 16.07
C GLN A 94 -11.43 14.05 15.35
N TYR A 95 -12.04 14.89 14.52
CA TYR A 95 -11.37 15.98 13.83
C TYR A 95 -10.88 17.07 14.81
N GLU A 96 -11.72 17.46 15.79
CA GLU A 96 -11.37 18.39 16.86
C GLU A 96 -10.24 17.85 17.76
N ALA A 97 -10.14 16.53 17.93
CA ALA A 97 -9.03 15.87 18.61
C ALA A 97 -7.73 15.78 17.76
N GLY A 98 -7.67 16.46 16.62
CA GLY A 98 -6.47 16.57 15.79
C GLY A 98 -6.30 15.47 14.74
N MET A 99 -7.30 14.62 14.50
CA MET A 99 -7.21 13.59 13.47
C MET A 99 -7.43 14.15 12.07
N THR A 100 -6.69 13.63 11.10
CA THR A 100 -6.89 13.99 9.70
C THR A 100 -8.13 13.31 9.12
N VAL A 101 -8.70 13.91 8.07
CA VAL A 101 -9.83 13.34 7.32
C VAL A 101 -9.53 11.90 6.86
N SER A 102 -8.31 11.65 6.38
CA SER A 102 -7.89 10.32 5.91
C SER A 102 -7.85 9.29 7.03
N MET A 103 -7.43 9.68 8.25
CA MET A 103 -7.45 8.79 9.42
C MET A 103 -8.87 8.41 9.81
N ILE A 104 -9.78 9.40 9.85
CA ILE A 104 -11.19 9.19 10.14
C ILE A 104 -11.81 8.27 9.07
N ALA A 105 -11.56 8.54 7.79
CA ALA A 105 -12.08 7.73 6.69
C ALA A 105 -11.63 6.27 6.78
N LYS A 106 -10.35 6.03 7.08
CA LYS A 106 -9.77 4.70 7.28
C LYS A 106 -10.40 3.97 8.47
N ALA A 107 -10.56 4.65 9.60
CA ALA A 107 -11.16 4.07 10.80
C ALA A 107 -12.64 3.66 10.60
N TRP A 108 -13.39 4.46 9.84
CA TRP A 108 -14.81 4.23 9.58
C TRP A 108 -15.09 3.41 8.31
N ASP A 109 -14.04 2.94 7.62
CA ASP A 109 -14.08 2.25 6.32
C ASP A 109 -15.03 2.92 5.31
N CYS A 110 -14.85 4.24 5.16
CA CYS A 110 -15.59 5.08 4.24
C CYS A 110 -14.65 5.90 3.35
N ASP A 111 -15.19 6.48 2.28
CA ASP A 111 -14.42 7.34 1.40
C ASP A 111 -14.11 8.68 2.09
N HIS A 112 -12.85 9.13 2.03
CA HIS A 112 -12.40 10.43 2.51
C HIS A 112 -13.25 11.60 1.98
N ALA A 113 -13.77 11.51 0.75
CA ALA A 113 -14.67 12.51 0.18
C ALA A 113 -15.95 12.69 1.01
N THR A 114 -16.44 11.62 1.65
CA THR A 114 -17.63 11.66 2.51
C THR A 114 -17.37 12.48 3.77
N VAL A 115 -16.18 12.32 4.37
CA VAL A 115 -15.77 13.06 5.57
C VAL A 115 -15.48 14.53 5.20
N CYS A 116 -14.83 14.78 4.06
CA CYS A 116 -14.66 16.14 3.52
C CYS A 116 -16.01 16.85 3.34
N ASN A 117 -17.00 16.15 2.77
CA ASN A 117 -18.33 16.71 2.57
C ASN A 117 -19.02 17.03 3.90
N ALA A 118 -18.92 16.13 4.89
CA ALA A 118 -19.45 16.36 6.23
C ALA A 118 -18.83 17.62 6.87
N ARG A 119 -17.52 17.80 6.73
CA ARG A 119 -16.80 18.99 7.22
C ARG A 119 -17.27 20.26 6.52
N ARG A 120 -17.39 20.24 5.19
CA ARG A 120 -17.89 21.38 4.40
C ARG A 120 -19.33 21.76 4.79
N CYS A 121 -20.15 20.77 5.15
CA CYS A 121 -21.48 20.95 5.68
C CYS A 121 -21.53 21.31 7.19
N GLY A 122 -20.39 21.64 7.81
CA GLY A 122 -20.35 22.02 9.23
C GLY A 122 -20.81 20.91 10.18
N TRP A 123 -20.65 19.64 9.79
CA TRP A 123 -21.06 18.45 10.54
C TRP A 123 -22.58 18.37 10.80
N LYS A 124 -23.39 19.08 10.01
CA LYS A 124 -24.86 19.05 10.10
C LYS A 124 -25.44 18.49 8.80
N PRO A 125 -25.97 17.25 8.78
CA PRO A 125 -26.56 16.71 7.57
C PRO A 125 -27.84 17.49 7.20
N SER A 126 -28.01 17.80 5.91
CA SER A 126 -29.22 18.45 5.42
C SER A 126 -30.41 17.48 5.47
N ILE A 127 -31.36 17.75 6.36
CA ILE A 127 -32.60 16.99 6.52
C ILE A 127 -33.64 17.65 5.62
N ARG A 128 -33.67 17.34 4.32
CA ARG A 128 -34.84 17.61 3.50
C ARG A 128 -35.60 16.31 3.28
N GLY A 129 -36.80 16.23 3.84
CA GLY A 129 -37.75 15.17 3.56
C GLY A 129 -38.08 15.13 2.07
N GLN A 130 -38.26 13.91 1.55
CA GLN A 130 -38.67 13.60 0.18
C GLN A 130 -37.70 14.02 -0.95
N ARG A 131 -36.89 13.06 -1.38
CA ARG A 131 -36.90 12.53 -2.77
C ARG A 131 -35.94 11.33 -2.87
N ARG A 132 -36.51 10.17 -3.23
CA ARG A 132 -35.89 8.90 -3.65
C ARG A 132 -34.44 8.65 -3.21
N GLY A 133 -34.28 7.89 -2.12
CA GLY A 133 -33.00 7.41 -1.62
C GLY A 133 -32.18 8.52 -0.97
N PHE A 134 -31.96 8.44 0.34
CA PHE A 134 -31.19 9.41 1.11
C PHE A 134 -29.77 9.55 0.55
N LEU A 135 -29.61 10.47 -0.39
CA LEU A 135 -28.36 11.09 -0.79
C LEU A 135 -28.28 12.37 0.03
N VAL A 136 -27.39 12.36 1.02
CA VAL A 136 -26.95 13.58 1.70
C VAL A 136 -26.34 14.44 0.60
N LYS A 137 -27.11 15.42 0.10
CA LYS A 137 -26.55 16.36 -0.87
C LYS A 137 -25.40 17.08 -0.20
N SER A 138 -24.30 17.12 -0.92
CA SER A 138 -23.26 18.11 -0.77
C SER A 138 -23.90 19.50 -0.60
N CYS A 139 -23.62 20.12 0.54
CA CYS A 139 -23.37 21.55 0.58
C CYS A 139 -22.24 21.84 -0.43
#